data_AF-A0A067S8R4-F1
#
_entry.id   AF-A0A067S8R4-F1
#
_cell.length_a   1.000
_cell.length_b   1.000
_cell.length_c   1.000
_cell.angle_alpha   90.00
_cell.angle_beta   90.00
_cell.angle_gamma   90.00
#
_symmetry.space_group_name_H-M   'P 1'
#
loop_
_entity.id
_entity.type
_entity.pdbx_description
1 polymer ?
#
loop_
_entity_poly.entity_id
_entity_poly.type
_entity_poly.pdbx_seq_one_letter_code
_entity_poly.pdbx_strand_id
1 'polypeptide(L)'
;MRNLDNWAFFWPFLGTLASTMAYVIVISLYYNCFLLLSKGVPVSSPRTRRFLLTYISLLLVLSTWSLVQQLYVIITSLFYLDSSDTVILSGSWLTEFPPFLVLTIWAADSFMIWRCFVLFHNTSTGYRIMAMVLLLLISLASLGAGLFLFISNLFVYSGFLSASISTTANIMLSIMIASRLLRHQKYLRRVLGVGHGSAYTRIITMCVESCALIVFFMAAYTIMFNIGCNAQYIPFFLLPHICVISALMIVSRVAQGTESTATIPPPSSVVHRPESVHVEENIRFVGPFTTEIGRESV
;
A
#
# COMPACT_ATOMS: atom_id res chain seq x y z
N MET A 1 20.72 42.33 -0.23
CA MET A 1 20.85 41.01 0.41
C MET A 1 19.52 40.44 0.92
N ARG A 2 18.57 41.23 1.45
CA ARG A 2 17.23 40.75 1.93
C ARG A 2 16.30 40.00 0.93
N ASN A 3 16.54 40.07 -0.38
CA ASN A 3 15.65 39.43 -1.37
C ASN A 3 16.02 37.98 -1.70
N LEU A 4 17.23 37.51 -1.35
CA LEU A 4 17.65 36.13 -1.61
C LEU A 4 17.09 35.16 -0.56
N ASP A 5 16.88 35.63 0.66
CA ASP A 5 16.40 34.79 1.78
C ASP A 5 14.93 34.36 1.60
N ASN A 6 14.11 35.20 0.95
CA ASN A 6 12.69 34.89 0.69
C ASN A 6 12.49 33.64 -0.21
N TRP A 7 13.42 33.37 -1.12
CA TRP A 7 13.30 32.23 -2.05
C TRP A 7 13.60 30.88 -1.38
N ALA A 8 14.35 30.87 -0.28
CA ALA A 8 14.66 29.65 0.46
C ALA A 8 13.41 29.09 1.17
N PHE A 9 12.58 29.95 1.74
CA PHE A 9 11.36 29.56 2.47
C PHE A 9 10.15 29.33 1.54
N PHE A 10 10.17 29.91 0.35
CA PHE A 10 9.08 29.80 -0.61
C PHE A 10 8.77 28.34 -1.02
N TRP A 11 9.81 27.55 -1.32
CA TRP A 11 9.64 26.18 -1.81
C TRP A 11 9.11 25.21 -0.74
N PRO A 12 9.64 25.18 0.50
CA PRO A 12 9.06 24.40 1.59
C PRO A 12 7.61 24.79 1.88
N PHE A 13 7.30 26.09 1.90
CA PHE A 13 5.94 26.58 2.11
C PHE A 13 4.96 26.06 1.05
N LEU A 14 5.33 26.16 -0.22
CA LEU A 14 4.53 25.63 -1.32
C LEU A 14 4.37 24.10 -1.23
N GLY A 15 5.44 23.39 -0.83
CA GLY A 15 5.40 21.96 -0.55
C GLY A 15 4.40 21.60 0.54
N THR A 16 4.35 22.36 1.64
CA THR A 16 3.41 22.12 2.74
C THR A 16 1.98 22.48 2.38
N LEU A 17 1.76 23.52 1.58
CA LEU A 17 0.42 23.81 1.03
C LEU A 17 -0.07 22.63 0.18
N ALA A 18 0.76 22.14 -0.73
CA ALA A 18 0.41 21.02 -1.60
C ALA A 18 0.22 19.71 -0.79
N SER A 19 1.04 19.50 0.24
CA SER A 19 0.92 18.40 1.21
C SER A 19 -0.40 18.45 2.00
N THR A 20 -0.80 19.63 2.45
CA THR A 20 -2.09 19.84 3.14
C THR A 20 -3.27 19.50 2.21
N MET A 21 -3.21 19.89 0.94
CA MET A 21 -4.23 19.53 -0.04
C MET A 21 -4.29 18.02 -0.27
N ALA A 22 -3.14 17.35 -0.39
CA ALA A 22 -3.08 15.90 -0.50
C ALA A 22 -3.64 15.21 0.77
N TYR A 23 -3.41 15.77 1.95
CA TYR A 23 -3.96 15.25 3.20
C TYR A 23 -5.50 15.35 3.27
N VAL A 24 -6.11 16.40 2.71
CA VAL A 24 -7.58 16.47 2.59
C VAL A 24 -8.13 15.32 1.72
N ILE A 25 -7.41 14.95 0.65
CA ILE A 25 -7.75 13.78 -0.17
C ILE A 25 -7.61 12.49 0.65
N VAL A 26 -6.56 12.36 1.46
CA VAL A 26 -6.38 11.22 2.39
C VAL A 26 -7.58 11.07 3.34
N ILE A 27 -8.02 12.16 3.98
CA ILE A 27 -9.19 12.15 4.87
C ILE A 27 -10.45 11.73 4.11
N SER A 28 -10.66 12.28 2.92
CA SER A 28 -11.82 11.97 2.09
C SER A 28 -11.86 10.50 1.68
N LEU A 29 -10.73 9.93 1.27
CA LEU A 29 -10.60 8.51 0.93
C LEU A 29 -10.75 7.62 2.16
N TYR A 30 -10.18 8.01 3.31
CA TYR A 30 -10.34 7.29 4.57
C TYR A 30 -11.80 7.20 4.97
N TYR A 31 -12.54 8.31 4.93
CA TYR A 31 -13.96 8.33 5.27
C TYR A 31 -14.79 7.43 4.34
N ASN A 32 -14.53 7.52 3.02
CA ASN A 32 -15.19 6.64 2.05
C ASN A 32 -14.88 5.16 2.31
N CYS A 33 -13.63 4.80 2.57
CA CYS A 33 -13.24 3.43 2.93
C CYS A 33 -13.93 2.98 4.22
N PHE A 34 -13.90 3.83 5.24
CA PHE A 34 -14.49 3.54 6.55
C PHE A 34 -16.00 3.29 6.43
N LEU A 35 -16.72 4.11 5.66
CA LEU A 35 -18.14 3.90 5.40
C LEU A 35 -18.42 2.61 4.63
N LEU A 36 -17.67 2.34 3.54
CA LEU A 36 -17.82 1.12 2.75
C LEU A 36 -17.57 -0.14 3.60
N LEU A 37 -16.51 -0.14 4.40
CA LEU A 37 -16.21 -1.25 5.30
C LEU A 37 -17.22 -1.35 6.44
N SER A 38 -17.74 -0.22 6.95
CA SER A 38 -18.69 -0.22 8.06
C SER A 38 -20.07 -0.72 7.69
N LYS A 39 -20.56 -0.39 6.49
CA LYS A 39 -21.86 -0.80 5.97
C LYS A 39 -21.98 -2.30 5.71
N GLY A 40 -20.88 -3.05 5.78
CA GLY A 40 -20.91 -4.47 6.09
C GLY A 40 -21.72 -5.32 5.11
N VAL A 41 -21.28 -5.39 3.86
CA VAL A 41 -21.80 -6.39 2.93
C VAL A 41 -21.38 -7.79 3.42
N PRO A 42 -22.30 -8.76 3.54
CA PRO A 42 -22.11 -10.00 4.29
C PRO A 42 -21.09 -11.00 3.73
N VAL A 43 -20.35 -10.66 2.67
CA VAL A 43 -19.47 -11.60 1.96
C VAL A 43 -18.06 -11.66 2.54
N SER A 44 -17.62 -10.66 3.32
CA SER A 44 -16.26 -10.62 3.88
C SER A 44 -16.22 -11.09 5.34
N SER A 45 -15.27 -11.97 5.64
CA SER A 45 -15.00 -12.43 7.01
C SER A 45 -14.81 -11.23 7.96
N PRO A 46 -15.45 -11.23 9.14
CA PRO A 46 -15.35 -10.13 10.10
C PRO A 46 -13.91 -9.87 10.56
N ARG A 47 -13.03 -10.89 10.49
CA ARG A 47 -11.60 -10.76 10.81
C ARG A 47 -10.87 -9.90 9.79
N THR A 48 -11.07 -10.15 8.50
CA THR A 48 -10.43 -9.41 7.41
C THR A 48 -10.88 -7.95 7.40
N ARG A 49 -12.17 -7.71 7.66
CA ARG A 49 -12.72 -6.36 7.78
C ARG A 49 -12.08 -5.57 8.93
N ARG A 50 -11.94 -6.17 10.11
CA ARG A 50 -11.27 -5.52 11.25
C ARG A 50 -9.80 -5.23 10.94
N PHE A 51 -9.09 -6.19 10.32
CA PHE A 51 -7.71 -5.99 9.92
C PHE A 51 -7.55 -4.80 8.96
N LEU A 52 -8.40 -4.72 7.92
CA LEU A 52 -8.37 -3.60 6.97
C LEU A 52 -8.70 -2.25 7.64
N LEU A 53 -9.68 -2.22 8.56
CA LEU A 53 -10.03 -1.00 9.31
C LEU A 53 -8.88 -0.52 10.21
N THR A 54 -8.24 -1.43 10.93
CA THR A 54 -7.06 -1.11 11.74
C THR A 54 -5.93 -0.58 10.86
N TYR A 55 -5.71 -1.21 9.71
CA TYR A 55 -4.68 -0.80 8.76
C TYR A 55 -4.90 0.61 8.19
N ILE A 56 -6.11 0.93 7.69
CA ILE A 56 -6.39 2.27 7.16
C ILE A 56 -6.31 3.37 8.24
N SER A 57 -6.65 3.03 9.49
CA SER A 57 -6.54 3.96 10.60
C SER A 57 -5.08 4.22 10.99
N LEU A 58 -4.25 3.18 10.97
CA LEU A 58 -2.81 3.30 11.15
C LEU A 58 -2.17 4.19 10.07
N LEU A 59 -2.56 4.01 8.80
CA LEU A 59 -2.09 4.87 7.71
C LEU A 59 -2.50 6.34 7.89
N LEU A 60 -3.73 6.60 8.34
CA LEU A 60 -4.20 7.95 8.62
C LEU A 60 -3.38 8.60 9.73
N VAL A 61 -3.11 7.87 10.82
CA VAL A 61 -2.29 8.36 11.94
C VAL A 61 -0.87 8.68 11.48
N LEU A 62 -0.24 7.79 10.71
CA LEU A 62 1.10 8.03 10.15
C LEU A 62 1.13 9.25 9.22
N SER A 63 0.11 9.41 8.37
CA SER A 63 -0.02 10.57 7.49
C SER A 63 -0.20 11.88 8.26
N THR A 64 -1.03 11.85 9.31
CA THR A 64 -1.29 13.01 10.18
C THR A 64 -0.02 13.42 10.90
N TRP A 65 0.73 12.44 11.43
CA TRP A 65 1.99 12.72 12.11
C TRP A 65 3.03 13.31 11.15
N SER A 66 3.11 12.78 9.93
CA SER A 66 3.99 13.35 8.90
C SER A 66 3.66 14.81 8.58
N LEU A 67 2.37 15.15 8.46
CA LEU A 67 1.94 16.53 8.24
C LEU A 67 2.27 17.44 9.43
N VAL A 68 1.99 16.99 10.65
CA VAL A 68 2.31 17.75 11.89
C VAL A 68 3.80 18.04 11.96
N GLN A 69 4.64 17.06 11.63
CA GLN A 69 6.08 17.25 11.59
C GLN A 69 6.50 18.29 10.52
N GLN A 70 5.96 18.20 9.30
CA GLN A 70 6.24 19.19 8.25
C GLN A 70 5.83 20.61 8.67
N LEU A 71 4.65 20.75 9.28
CA LEU A 71 4.14 22.02 9.78
C LEU A 71 5.02 22.59 10.89
N TYR A 72 5.45 21.73 11.82
CA TYR A 72 6.34 22.11 12.92
C TYR A 72 7.66 22.68 12.39
N VAL A 73 8.31 22.00 11.44
CA VAL A 73 9.59 22.45 10.85
C VAL A 73 9.46 23.83 10.18
N ILE A 74 8.37 24.06 9.44
CA ILE A 74 8.12 25.37 8.81
C ILE A 74 7.85 26.46 9.85
N ILE A 75 7.02 26.18 10.86
CA ILE A 75 6.74 27.16 11.92
C ILE A 75 8.02 27.53 12.67
N THR A 76 8.83 26.53 13.07
CA THR A 76 10.09 26.82 13.77
C THR A 76 11.06 27.63 12.91
N SER A 77 11.15 27.31 11.62
CA SER A 77 12.06 28.03 10.70
C SER A 77 11.60 29.46 10.37
N LEU A 78 10.30 29.76 10.43
CA LEU A 78 9.76 31.11 10.21
C LEU A 78 9.80 32.00 11.46
N PHE A 79 9.53 31.43 12.64
CA PHE A 79 9.37 32.22 13.87
C PHE A 79 10.62 32.28 14.76
N TYR A 80 11.55 31.33 14.62
CA TYR A 80 12.75 31.23 15.47
C TYR A 80 14.04 31.35 14.65
N LEU A 81 14.23 32.50 13.98
CA LEU A 81 15.40 32.75 13.12
C LEU A 81 16.75 32.89 13.85
N ASP A 82 16.78 33.12 15.18
CA ASP A 82 17.94 33.77 15.82
C ASP A 82 18.48 33.14 17.12
N SER A 83 18.05 31.93 17.48
CA SER A 83 18.63 31.24 18.65
C SER A 83 19.46 30.04 18.23
N SER A 84 20.78 30.25 18.12
CA SER A 84 21.80 29.20 17.99
C SER A 84 21.63 28.08 19.04
N ASP A 85 21.02 28.39 20.20
CA ASP A 85 20.72 27.45 21.26
C ASP A 85 19.43 26.63 21.07
N THR A 86 18.47 27.07 20.25
CA THR A 86 17.25 26.28 19.99
C THR A 86 17.50 25.12 19.05
N VAL A 87 18.49 25.20 18.15
CA VAL A 87 18.85 24.10 17.23
C VAL A 87 19.36 22.86 17.99
N ILE A 88 19.98 23.08 19.16
CA ILE A 88 20.48 22.01 20.03
C ILE A 88 19.35 21.45 20.92
N LEU A 89 18.42 22.30 21.38
CA LEU A 89 17.32 21.90 22.26
C LEU A 89 16.11 21.30 21.51
N SER A 90 15.89 21.66 20.24
CA SER A 90 14.75 21.20 19.43
C SER A 90 14.98 19.86 18.71
N GLY A 91 16.15 19.25 18.89
CA GLY A 91 16.50 17.99 18.21
C GLY A 91 16.66 18.19 16.70
N SER A 92 17.87 18.56 16.28
CA SER A 92 18.32 18.61 14.88
C SER A 92 17.96 17.37 14.03
N TRP A 93 17.69 16.24 14.70
CA TRP A 93 17.20 14.98 14.14
C TRP A 93 15.80 15.08 13.50
N LEU A 94 14.90 15.92 14.02
CA LEU A 94 13.51 16.06 13.53
C LEU A 94 13.37 17.02 12.36
N THR A 95 14.36 17.91 12.16
CA THR A 95 14.33 19.00 11.17
C THR A 95 14.88 18.58 9.81
N GLU A 96 15.82 17.63 9.76
CA GLU A 96 16.48 17.23 8.50
C GLU A 96 15.76 16.08 7.78
N PHE A 97 15.28 15.06 8.50
CA PHE A 97 14.59 13.91 7.91
C PHE A 97 13.42 13.43 8.77
N PRO A 98 12.17 13.42 8.27
CA PRO A 98 11.03 12.96 9.04
C PRO A 98 11.09 11.43 9.26
N PRO A 99 11.31 10.91 10.49
CA PRO A 99 11.36 9.46 10.71
C PRO A 99 10.04 8.78 10.36
N PHE A 100 8.94 9.51 10.50
CA PHE A 100 7.60 9.03 10.16
C PHE A 100 7.38 8.91 8.65
N LEU A 101 8.16 9.60 7.82
CA LEU A 101 8.11 9.42 6.36
C LEU A 101 8.61 8.02 5.99
N VAL A 102 9.73 7.57 6.54
CA VAL A 102 10.27 6.21 6.33
C VAL A 102 9.25 5.16 6.79
N LEU A 103 8.66 5.36 7.97
CA LEU A 103 7.62 4.46 8.50
C LEU A 103 6.36 4.46 7.62
N THR A 104 5.96 5.60 7.07
CA THR A 104 4.79 5.71 6.19
C THR A 104 5.01 4.99 4.86
N ILE A 105 6.18 5.19 4.24
CA ILE A 105 6.57 4.46 3.01
C ILE A 105 6.59 2.96 3.30
N TRP A 106 7.24 2.54 4.38
CA TRP A 106 7.33 1.14 4.75
C TRP A 106 5.95 0.52 5.04
N ALA A 107 5.07 1.24 5.73
CA ALA A 107 3.70 0.80 5.98
C ALA A 107 2.87 0.67 4.69
N ALA A 108 3.07 1.56 3.71
CA ALA A 108 2.44 1.48 2.41
C ALA A 108 2.98 0.29 1.58
N ASP A 109 4.30 0.12 1.55
CA ASP A 109 4.96 -0.99 0.85
C ASP A 109 4.58 -2.35 1.44
N SER A 110 4.50 -2.45 2.77
CA SER A 110 4.08 -3.66 3.49
C SER A 110 2.70 -4.14 3.04
N PHE A 111 1.80 -3.21 2.71
CA PHE A 111 0.47 -3.57 2.21
C PHE A 111 0.49 -4.03 0.75
N MET A 112 1.36 -3.47 -0.08
CA MET A 112 1.60 -4.02 -1.42
C MET A 112 2.14 -5.46 -1.34
N ILE A 113 3.06 -5.73 -0.41
CA ILE A 113 3.59 -7.08 -0.16
C ILE A 113 2.50 -8.02 0.35
N TRP A 114 1.67 -7.58 1.30
CA TRP A 114 0.53 -8.36 1.79
C TRP A 114 -0.42 -8.76 0.65
N ARG A 115 -0.70 -7.85 -0.28
CA ARG A 115 -1.54 -8.17 -1.44
C ARG A 115 -0.89 -9.18 -2.37
N CYS A 116 0.41 -9.04 -2.63
CA CYS A 116 1.16 -10.07 -3.36
C CYS A 116 1.03 -11.43 -2.65
N PHE A 117 1.18 -11.47 -1.33
CA PHE A 117 1.03 -12.70 -0.56
C PHE A 117 -0.35 -13.35 -0.72
N VAL A 118 -1.43 -12.57 -0.56
CA VAL A 118 -2.81 -13.05 -0.74
C VAL A 118 -3.03 -13.55 -2.17
N LEU A 119 -2.45 -12.87 -3.17
CA LEU A 119 -2.52 -13.26 -4.58
C LEU A 119 -1.86 -14.62 -4.84
N PHE A 120 -0.70 -14.86 -4.23
CA PHE A 120 0.07 -16.08 -4.41
C PHE A 120 -0.45 -17.26 -3.59
N HIS A 121 -1.52 -17.11 -2.80
CA HIS A 121 -2.05 -18.19 -1.97
C HIS A 121 -2.34 -19.48 -2.77
N ASN A 122 -2.73 -19.36 -4.05
CA ASN A 122 -3.15 -20.49 -4.88
C ASN A 122 -2.11 -20.98 -5.91
N THR A 123 -0.85 -20.54 -5.83
CA THR A 123 0.23 -20.93 -6.77
C THR A 123 1.20 -21.92 -6.13
N SER A 124 1.99 -22.63 -6.96
CA SER A 124 3.00 -23.60 -6.53
C SER A 124 3.94 -23.04 -5.43
N THR A 125 4.11 -23.84 -4.38
CA THR A 125 4.74 -23.46 -3.11
C THR A 125 6.16 -22.91 -3.26
N GLY A 126 6.96 -23.46 -4.16
CA GLY A 126 8.37 -23.07 -4.34
C GLY A 126 8.56 -21.66 -4.89
N TYR A 127 7.88 -21.32 -6.00
CA TYR A 127 7.97 -19.98 -6.59
C TYR A 127 7.40 -18.91 -5.65
N ARG A 128 6.33 -19.25 -4.92
CA ARG A 128 5.73 -18.39 -3.89
C ARG A 128 6.72 -18.02 -2.81
N ILE A 129 7.40 -19.00 -2.21
CA ILE A 129 8.37 -18.76 -1.13
C ILE A 129 9.53 -17.91 -1.66
N MET A 130 10.08 -18.23 -2.82
CA MET A 130 11.18 -17.47 -3.41
C MET A 130 10.80 -16.00 -3.66
N ALA A 131 9.60 -15.75 -4.21
CA ALA A 131 9.12 -14.39 -4.45
C ALA A 131 8.89 -13.62 -3.14
N MET A 132 8.32 -14.27 -2.12
CA MET A 132 8.08 -13.66 -0.82
C MET A 132 9.38 -13.33 -0.08
N VAL A 133 10.34 -14.25 -0.07
CA VAL A 133 11.66 -14.03 0.55
C VAL A 133 12.37 -12.88 -0.14
N LEU A 134 12.34 -12.84 -1.47
CA LEU A 134 12.96 -11.75 -2.22
C LEU A 134 12.31 -10.39 -1.89
N LEU A 135 10.98 -10.30 -1.90
CA LEU A 135 10.25 -9.07 -1.55
C LEU A 135 10.52 -8.62 -0.11
N LEU A 136 10.59 -9.57 0.82
CA LEU A 136 10.90 -9.29 2.22
C LEU A 136 12.33 -8.75 2.36
N LEU A 137 13.33 -9.42 1.78
CA LEU A 137 14.73 -8.98 1.82
C LEU A 137 14.90 -7.58 1.26
N ILE A 138 14.21 -7.30 0.16
CA ILE A 138 14.15 -5.98 -0.47
C ILE A 138 13.57 -4.92 0.47
N SER A 139 12.44 -5.22 1.11
CA SER A 139 11.78 -4.28 2.03
C SER A 139 12.62 -4.02 3.27
N LEU A 140 13.31 -5.04 3.78
CA LEU A 140 14.25 -4.93 4.90
C LEU A 140 15.49 -4.12 4.51
N ALA A 141 16.02 -4.30 3.30
CA ALA A 141 17.13 -3.52 2.80
C ALA A 141 16.76 -2.04 2.64
N SER A 142 15.55 -1.73 2.14
CA SER A 142 15.02 -0.37 2.05
C SER A 142 14.84 0.27 3.43
N LEU A 143 14.21 -0.45 4.37
CA LEU A 143 14.05 0.01 5.74
C LEU A 143 15.41 0.24 6.41
N GLY A 144 16.35 -0.69 6.22
CA GLY A 144 17.71 -0.58 6.71
C GLY A 144 18.43 0.64 6.15
N ALA A 145 18.30 0.93 4.86
CA ALA A 145 18.87 2.14 4.25
C ALA A 145 18.23 3.42 4.79
N GLY A 146 16.90 3.43 5.00
CA GLY A 146 16.19 4.55 5.62
C GLY A 146 16.59 4.79 7.08
N LEU A 147 16.77 3.73 7.86
CA LEU A 147 17.26 3.81 9.24
C LEU A 147 18.75 4.18 9.30
N PHE A 148 19.54 3.74 8.33
CA PHE A 148 20.96 4.09 8.24
C PHE A 148 21.15 5.58 7.95
N LEU A 149 20.26 6.21 7.17
CA LEU A 149 20.21 7.67 7.00
C LEU A 149 19.99 8.39 8.32
N PHE A 150 19.16 7.84 9.21
CA PHE A 150 18.90 8.41 10.52
C PHE A 150 20.15 8.40 11.41
N ILE A 151 20.94 7.33 11.36
CA ILE A 151 22.18 7.18 12.15
C ILE A 151 23.34 8.00 11.54
N SER A 152 23.40 8.07 10.21
CA SER A 152 24.52 8.68 9.46
C SER A 152 24.51 10.20 9.44
N ASN A 153 23.50 10.85 10.02
CA ASN A 153 23.42 12.31 10.15
C ASN A 153 24.58 12.93 10.98
N LEU A 154 25.46 12.10 11.57
CA LEU A 154 26.74 12.56 12.12
C LEU A 154 27.79 12.93 11.06
N PHE A 155 27.63 12.55 9.78
CA PHE A 155 28.62 12.81 8.71
C PHE A 155 27.97 13.49 7.49
N VAL A 156 28.15 14.81 7.37
CA VAL A 156 27.53 15.68 6.33
C VAL A 156 27.80 15.21 4.90
N TYR A 157 29.02 14.78 4.57
CA TYR A 157 29.37 14.28 3.23
C TYR A 157 28.78 12.88 2.92
N SER A 158 28.34 12.15 3.95
CA SER A 158 27.71 10.82 3.82
C SER A 158 26.22 10.92 3.48
N GLY A 159 25.53 11.97 3.97
CA GLY A 159 24.08 12.11 3.84
C GLY A 159 23.59 12.19 2.39
N PHE A 160 24.27 12.96 1.52
CA PHE A 160 23.86 13.14 0.12
C PHE A 160 24.01 11.84 -0.71
N LEU A 161 25.13 11.15 -0.54
CA LEU A 161 25.39 9.85 -1.17
C LEU A 161 24.42 8.79 -0.63
N SER A 162 24.22 8.74 0.68
CA SER A 162 23.29 7.80 1.32
C SER A 162 21.85 8.04 0.88
N ALA A 163 21.42 9.30 0.78
CA ALA A 163 20.07 9.67 0.35
C ALA A 163 19.85 9.27 -1.11
N SER A 164 20.82 9.55 -1.98
CA SER A 164 20.77 9.21 -3.40
C SER A 164 20.74 7.69 -3.62
N ILE A 165 21.55 6.94 -2.87
CA ILE A 165 21.56 5.47 -2.91
C ILE A 165 20.22 4.91 -2.42
N SER A 166 19.70 5.44 -1.31
CA SER A 166 18.43 5.03 -0.72
C SER A 166 17.25 5.31 -1.67
N THR A 167 17.19 6.48 -2.29
CA THR A 167 16.12 6.83 -3.23
C THR A 167 16.20 6.01 -4.50
N THR A 168 17.41 5.80 -5.03
CA THR A 168 17.62 4.98 -6.22
C THR A 168 17.26 3.52 -5.96
N ALA A 169 17.62 3.00 -4.78
CA ALA A 169 17.18 1.69 -4.32
C ALA A 169 15.65 1.64 -4.28
N ASN A 170 14.98 2.58 -3.61
CA ASN A 170 13.51 2.60 -3.53
C ASN A 170 12.81 2.68 -4.90
N ILE A 171 13.37 3.42 -5.85
CA ILE A 171 12.87 3.46 -7.25
C ILE A 171 13.05 2.10 -7.92
N MET A 172 14.25 1.51 -7.83
CA MET A 172 14.53 0.19 -8.42
C MET A 172 13.64 -0.90 -7.81
N LEU A 173 13.41 -0.85 -6.50
CA LEU A 173 12.52 -1.77 -5.79
C LEU A 173 11.08 -1.60 -6.27
N SER A 174 10.59 -0.35 -6.35
CA SER A 174 9.24 -0.06 -6.84
C SER A 174 9.02 -0.53 -8.27
N ILE A 175 9.99 -0.29 -9.17
CA ILE A 175 9.95 -0.75 -10.56
C ILE A 175 9.99 -2.28 -10.63
N MET A 176 10.82 -2.94 -9.82
CA MET A 176 10.92 -4.39 -9.82
C MET A 176 9.64 -5.05 -9.28
N ILE A 177 9.03 -4.48 -8.26
CA ILE A 177 7.73 -4.92 -7.73
C ILE A 177 6.64 -4.75 -8.80
N ALA A 178 6.53 -3.56 -9.41
CA ALA A 178 5.54 -3.27 -10.43
C ALA A 178 5.72 -4.16 -11.68
N SER A 179 6.95 -4.33 -12.16
CA SER A 179 7.24 -5.15 -13.33
C SER A 179 6.95 -6.64 -13.11
N ARG A 180 7.26 -7.19 -11.92
CA ARG A 180 6.88 -8.57 -11.57
C ARG A 180 5.36 -8.73 -11.51
N LEU A 181 4.65 -7.77 -10.91
CA LEU A 181 3.20 -7.77 -10.83
C LEU A 181 2.56 -7.79 -12.23
N LEU A 182 3.08 -6.98 -13.15
CA LEU A 182 2.66 -6.92 -14.56
C LEU A 182 2.97 -8.21 -15.32
N ARG A 183 4.14 -8.81 -15.12
CA ARG A 183 4.50 -10.09 -15.75
C ARG A 183 3.57 -11.21 -15.27
N HIS A 184 3.29 -11.27 -13.97
CA HIS A 184 2.38 -12.25 -13.40
C HIS A 184 0.95 -12.05 -13.91
N GLN A 185 0.49 -10.80 -14.06
CA GLN A 185 -0.79 -10.48 -14.69
C GLN A 185 -0.89 -11.00 -16.11
N LYS A 186 0.14 -10.76 -16.95
CA LYS A 186 0.18 -11.26 -18.32
C LYS A 186 0.11 -12.79 -18.38
N TYR A 187 0.80 -13.45 -17.45
CA TYR A 187 0.78 -14.91 -17.33
C TYR A 187 -0.63 -15.42 -16.98
N LEU A 188 -1.25 -14.89 -15.92
CA LEU A 188 -2.61 -15.28 -15.52
C LEU A 188 -3.64 -15.00 -16.61
N ARG A 189 -3.52 -13.89 -17.34
CA ARG A 189 -4.39 -13.58 -18.47
C ARG A 189 -4.27 -14.60 -19.61
N ARG A 190 -3.08 -15.16 -19.83
CA ARG A 190 -2.89 -16.24 -20.82
C ARG A 190 -3.48 -17.56 -20.36
N VAL A 191 -3.39 -17.89 -19.07
CA VAL A 191 -3.81 -19.20 -18.55
C VAL A 191 -5.32 -19.27 -18.29
N LEU A 192 -5.95 -18.22 -17.74
CA LEU A 192 -7.39 -18.23 -17.40
C LEU A 192 -8.33 -17.88 -18.56
N GLY A 193 -7.79 -17.48 -19.72
CA GLY A 193 -8.59 -17.03 -20.85
C GLY A 193 -9.26 -15.67 -20.62
N VAL A 194 -9.78 -15.08 -21.70
CA VAL A 194 -10.27 -13.69 -21.72
C VAL A 194 -11.59 -13.52 -20.93
N GLY A 195 -12.34 -14.60 -20.70
CA GLY A 195 -13.69 -14.57 -20.10
C GLY A 195 -13.74 -14.56 -18.57
N HIS A 196 -12.82 -15.25 -17.88
CA HIS A 196 -12.88 -15.41 -16.41
C HIS A 196 -11.92 -14.49 -15.63
N GLY A 197 -11.00 -13.80 -16.32
CA GLY A 197 -9.97 -12.96 -15.70
C GLY A 197 -10.35 -11.50 -15.42
N SER A 198 -11.59 -11.08 -15.70
CA SER A 198 -12.01 -9.67 -15.69
C SER A 198 -11.81 -8.97 -14.33
N ALA A 199 -12.36 -9.53 -13.24
CA ALA A 199 -12.27 -8.94 -11.91
C ALA A 199 -10.81 -8.85 -11.42
N TYR A 200 -10.04 -9.91 -11.68
CA TYR A 200 -8.64 -9.99 -11.31
C TYR A 200 -7.78 -8.96 -12.07
N THR A 201 -8.04 -8.77 -13.36
CA THR A 201 -7.35 -7.79 -14.20
C THR A 201 -7.61 -6.37 -13.69
N ARG A 202 -8.85 -6.06 -13.29
CA ARG A 202 -9.21 -4.75 -12.71
C ARG A 202 -8.42 -4.46 -11.43
N ILE A 203 -8.35 -5.44 -10.53
CA ILE A 203 -7.64 -5.34 -9.24
C ILE A 203 -6.13 -5.09 -9.44
N ILE A 204 -5.51 -5.73 -10.45
CA ILE A 204 -4.09 -5.52 -10.74
C ILE A 204 -3.86 -4.19 -11.44
N THR A 205 -4.66 -3.82 -12.44
CA THR A 205 -4.51 -2.54 -13.13
C THR A 205 -4.58 -1.37 -12.15
N MET A 206 -5.47 -1.44 -11.16
CA MET A 206 -5.53 -0.45 -10.07
C MET A 206 -4.26 -0.42 -9.21
N CYS A 207 -3.67 -1.59 -8.93
CA CYS A 207 -2.41 -1.67 -8.19
C CYS A 207 -1.28 -1.03 -8.99
N VAL A 208 -1.23 -1.28 -10.30
CA VAL A 208 -0.23 -0.71 -11.22
C VAL A 208 -0.38 0.81 -11.30
N GLU A 209 -1.60 1.31 -11.44
CA GLU A 209 -1.91 2.75 -11.43
C GLU A 209 -1.43 3.41 -10.12
N SER A 210 -1.66 2.74 -9.00
CA SER A 210 -1.27 3.21 -7.66
C SER A 210 0.26 3.17 -7.45
N CYS A 211 0.95 2.12 -7.95
CA CYS A 211 2.42 2.04 -7.97
C CYS A 211 3.03 3.12 -8.89
N ALA A 212 2.40 3.39 -10.04
CA ALA A 212 2.90 4.37 -11.00
C ALA A 212 2.92 5.78 -10.42
N LEU A 213 1.91 6.14 -9.61
CA LEU A 213 1.90 7.41 -8.87
C LEU A 213 3.10 7.51 -7.91
N ILE A 214 3.36 6.49 -7.10
CA ILE A 214 4.51 6.49 -6.16
C ILE A 214 5.83 6.65 -6.92
N VAL A 215 6.03 5.85 -7.99
CA VAL A 215 7.24 5.92 -8.82
C VAL A 215 7.40 7.29 -9.47
N PHE A 216 6.31 7.89 -9.95
CA PHE A 216 6.33 9.22 -10.55
C PHE A 216 6.83 10.29 -9.58
N PHE A 217 6.27 10.36 -8.37
CA PHE A 217 6.69 11.34 -7.36
C PHE A 217 8.11 11.07 -6.83
N MET A 218 8.48 9.80 -6.64
CA MET A 218 9.85 9.42 -6.27
C MET A 218 10.87 9.82 -7.33
N ALA A 219 10.58 9.54 -8.61
CA ALA A 219 11.46 9.92 -9.72
C ALA A 219 11.58 11.45 -9.84
N ALA A 220 10.46 12.18 -9.72
CA ALA A 220 10.46 13.64 -9.73
C ALA A 220 11.32 14.22 -8.59
N TYR A 221 11.20 13.67 -7.38
CA TYR A 221 12.06 14.04 -6.26
C TYR A 221 13.54 13.78 -6.56
N THR A 222 13.90 12.57 -7.00
CA THR A 222 15.29 12.23 -7.32
C THR A 222 15.88 13.12 -8.41
N ILE A 223 15.13 13.42 -9.48
CA ILE A 223 15.61 14.30 -10.55
C ILE A 223 15.87 15.72 -10.00
N MET A 224 14.93 16.29 -9.26
CA MET A 224 15.09 17.64 -8.68
C MET A 224 16.24 17.71 -7.68
N PHE A 225 16.42 16.66 -6.87
CA PHE A 225 17.51 16.52 -5.91
C PHE A 225 18.87 16.47 -6.59
N ASN A 226 19.02 15.71 -7.68
CA ASN A 226 20.27 15.63 -8.44
C ASN A 226 20.64 16.96 -9.12
N ILE A 227 19.64 17.75 -9.52
CA ILE A 227 19.85 19.09 -10.10
C ILE A 227 20.21 20.12 -9.00
N GLY A 228 19.96 19.81 -7.73
CA GLY A 228 20.13 20.75 -6.62
C GLY A 228 19.06 21.85 -6.62
N CYS A 229 17.87 21.56 -7.15
CA CYS A 229 16.78 22.53 -7.20
C CYS A 229 15.97 22.50 -5.90
N ASN A 230 15.72 23.68 -5.31
CA ASN A 230 14.88 23.82 -4.11
C ASN A 230 13.43 23.34 -4.33
N ALA A 231 12.98 23.19 -5.58
CA ALA A 231 11.67 22.59 -5.88
C ALA A 231 11.53 21.14 -5.41
N GLN A 232 12.62 20.46 -5.02
CA GLN A 232 12.62 19.11 -4.45
C GLN A 232 11.73 18.94 -3.21
N TYR A 233 11.49 20.00 -2.43
CA TYR A 233 10.67 19.92 -1.21
C TYR A 233 9.21 19.61 -1.51
N ILE A 234 8.71 19.98 -2.69
CA ILE A 234 7.32 19.73 -3.09
C ILE A 234 7.03 18.23 -3.20
N PRO A 235 7.68 17.45 -4.10
CA PRO A 235 7.43 16.01 -4.19
C PRO A 235 7.82 15.28 -2.91
N PHE A 236 8.84 15.76 -2.18
CA PHE A 236 9.26 15.18 -0.90
C PHE A 236 8.16 15.26 0.17
N PHE A 237 7.52 16.42 0.35
CA PHE A 237 6.44 16.59 1.32
C PHE A 237 5.14 15.91 0.89
N LEU A 238 4.88 15.81 -0.41
CA LEU A 238 3.72 15.07 -0.93
C LEU A 238 3.86 13.56 -0.76
N LEU A 239 5.08 13.03 -0.82
CA LEU A 239 5.37 11.61 -0.86
C LEU A 239 4.62 10.75 0.18
N PRO A 240 4.65 11.06 1.50
CA PRO A 240 3.93 10.27 2.50
C PRO A 240 2.41 10.25 2.25
N HIS A 241 1.84 11.38 1.80
CA HIS A 241 0.42 11.46 1.46
C HIS A 241 0.07 10.67 0.21
N ILE A 242 0.91 10.71 -0.83
CA ILE A 242 0.72 9.93 -2.06
C ILE A 242 0.79 8.42 -1.76
N CYS A 243 1.72 7.97 -0.91
CA CYS A 243 1.80 6.58 -0.46
C CYS A 243 0.51 6.13 0.24
N VAL A 244 -0.05 6.98 1.10
CA VAL A 244 -1.30 6.69 1.82
C VAL A 244 -2.51 6.73 0.86
N ILE A 245 -2.58 7.70 -0.05
CA ILE A 245 -3.63 7.77 -1.09
C ILE A 245 -3.63 6.49 -1.93
N SER A 246 -2.45 6.06 -2.39
CA SER A 246 -2.24 4.82 -3.14
C SER A 246 -2.79 3.60 -2.38
N ALA A 247 -2.43 3.45 -1.11
CA ALA A 247 -2.92 2.36 -0.27
C ALA A 247 -4.44 2.43 -0.02
N LEU A 248 -5.01 3.61 0.23
CA LEU A 248 -6.45 3.81 0.44
C LEU A 248 -7.27 3.58 -0.83
N MET A 249 -6.79 4.01 -2.00
CA MET A 249 -7.43 3.71 -3.27
C MET A 249 -7.56 2.20 -3.47
N ILE A 250 -6.50 1.46 -3.15
CA ILE A 250 -6.54 0.00 -3.22
C ILE A 250 -7.59 -0.58 -2.25
N VAL A 251 -7.60 -0.15 -0.98
CA VAL A 251 -8.57 -0.65 0.02
C VAL A 251 -10.01 -0.34 -0.40
N SER A 252 -10.28 0.88 -0.87
CA SER A 252 -11.61 1.29 -1.33
C SER A 252 -12.13 0.38 -2.45
N ARG A 253 -11.24 -0.05 -3.34
CA ARG A 253 -11.58 -0.92 -4.48
C ARG A 253 -11.77 -2.37 -4.07
N VAL A 254 -10.99 -2.87 -3.11
CA VAL A 254 -11.22 -4.20 -2.52
C VAL A 254 -12.58 -4.24 -1.82
N ALA A 255 -12.96 -3.14 -1.15
CA ALA A 255 -14.29 -3.00 -0.57
C ALA A 255 -15.40 -3.03 -1.63
N GLN A 256 -15.26 -2.25 -2.70
CA GLN A 256 -16.24 -2.21 -3.82
C GLN A 256 -16.32 -3.51 -4.62
N GLY A 257 -15.18 -4.16 -4.91
CA GLY A 257 -15.13 -5.40 -5.71
C GLY A 257 -15.80 -6.59 -5.03
N THR A 258 -15.98 -6.52 -3.71
CA THR A 258 -16.75 -7.49 -2.95
C THR A 258 -18.26 -7.43 -3.29
N GLU A 259 -18.76 -6.26 -3.71
CA GLU A 259 -20.19 -6.05 -4.02
C GLU A 259 -20.59 -6.66 -5.37
N SER A 260 -19.69 -6.67 -6.36
CA SER A 260 -20.00 -7.10 -7.72
C SER A 260 -20.15 -8.63 -7.87
N THR A 261 -19.61 -9.43 -6.95
CA THR A 261 -19.70 -10.89 -7.00
C THR A 261 -21.02 -11.43 -6.41
N ALA A 262 -21.75 -10.63 -5.63
CA ALA A 262 -22.92 -11.08 -4.88
C ALA A 262 -24.23 -11.11 -5.70
N THR A 263 -24.24 -10.59 -6.94
CA THR A 263 -25.45 -10.50 -7.78
C THR A 263 -25.41 -11.49 -8.92
N ILE A 264 -25.05 -12.75 -8.66
CA ILE A 264 -25.47 -13.84 -9.54
C ILE A 264 -26.83 -14.28 -8.99
N PRO A 265 -27.96 -13.84 -9.58
CA PRO A 265 -29.25 -14.38 -9.21
C PRO A 265 -29.19 -15.91 -9.38
N PRO A 266 -29.78 -16.69 -8.46
CA PRO A 266 -29.86 -18.13 -8.63
C PRO A 266 -30.43 -18.41 -10.02
N PRO A 267 -29.87 -19.35 -10.79
CA PRO A 267 -30.38 -19.66 -12.11
C PRO A 267 -31.86 -19.93 -11.98
N SER A 268 -32.68 -19.10 -12.61
CA SER A 268 -34.11 -19.29 -12.75
C SER A 268 -34.34 -20.44 -13.72
N SER A 269 -33.87 -21.64 -13.39
CA SER A 269 -34.35 -22.89 -13.94
C SER A 269 -35.50 -23.36 -13.08
N VAL A 270 -36.55 -22.54 -12.97
CA VAL A 270 -37.90 -23.11 -12.87
C VAL A 270 -38.19 -23.60 -14.28
N VAL A 271 -37.66 -24.79 -14.58
CA VAL A 271 -38.16 -25.61 -15.67
C VAL A 271 -39.63 -25.83 -15.33
N HIS A 272 -40.53 -25.22 -16.09
CA HIS A 272 -41.90 -25.68 -16.17
C HIS A 272 -41.83 -27.13 -16.63
N ARG A 273 -41.89 -28.05 -15.67
CA ARG A 273 -42.13 -29.46 -15.93
C ARG A 273 -43.59 -29.56 -16.34
N PRO A 274 -43.92 -30.01 -17.57
CA PRO A 274 -45.28 -30.37 -17.88
C PRO A 274 -45.67 -31.55 -16.98
N GLU A 275 -46.86 -31.43 -16.41
CA GLU A 275 -47.53 -32.43 -15.62
C GLU A 275 -47.68 -33.73 -16.45
N SER A 276 -46.81 -34.70 -16.20
CA SER A 276 -46.97 -36.06 -16.70
C SER A 276 -46.71 -37.06 -15.58
N VAL A 277 -47.83 -37.58 -15.08
CA VAL A 277 -48.10 -38.96 -14.68
C VAL A 277 -46.96 -39.71 -13.96
N HIS A 278 -47.23 -40.01 -12.69
CA HIS A 278 -46.84 -41.20 -11.94
C HIS A 278 -45.95 -42.21 -12.68
N VAL A 279 -44.66 -42.23 -12.36
CA VAL A 279 -43.86 -43.45 -12.35
C VAL A 279 -43.02 -43.44 -11.08
N GLU A 280 -43.41 -44.32 -10.18
CA GLU A 280 -42.76 -44.63 -8.91
C GLU A 280 -41.73 -45.72 -9.18
N GLU A 281 -40.44 -45.39 -9.27
CA GLU A 281 -39.38 -46.41 -9.24
C GLU A 281 -38.23 -46.04 -8.30
N ASN A 282 -38.23 -46.79 -7.19
CA ASN A 282 -37.13 -47.17 -6.31
C ASN A 282 -35.72 -46.97 -6.88
N ILE A 283 -34.94 -46.09 -6.25
CA ILE A 283 -33.49 -46.22 -6.21
C ILE A 283 -33.03 -46.14 -4.76
N ARG A 284 -32.75 -47.33 -4.22
CA ARG A 284 -32.18 -47.60 -2.90
C ARG A 284 -30.66 -47.42 -2.99
N PHE A 285 -30.10 -46.43 -2.30
CA PHE A 285 -28.65 -46.28 -2.17
C PHE A 285 -28.10 -47.28 -1.15
N VAL A 286 -27.34 -48.25 -1.63
CA VAL A 286 -26.52 -49.15 -0.81
C VAL A 286 -25.21 -48.43 -0.49
N GLY A 287 -25.01 -48.07 0.78
CA GLY A 287 -23.74 -47.56 1.27
C GLY A 287 -22.76 -48.71 1.58
N PRO A 288 -21.48 -48.62 1.17
CA PRO A 288 -20.50 -49.63 1.49
C PRO A 288 -19.88 -49.44 2.89
N PHE A 289 -20.04 -50.49 3.70
CA PHE A 289 -19.09 -51.08 4.65
C PHE A 289 -18.31 -50.17 5.62
N THR A 290 -18.79 -50.16 6.86
CA THR A 290 -17.97 -49.99 8.09
C THR A 290 -17.30 -51.32 8.45
N THR A 291 -15.98 -51.38 8.40
CA THR A 291 -15.17 -52.45 9.02
C THR A 291 -14.84 -52.07 10.46
N GLU A 292 -15.65 -52.56 11.41
CA GLU A 292 -15.26 -52.74 12.81
C GLU A 292 -14.64 -54.14 12.95
N ILE A 293 -13.33 -54.22 13.21
CA ILE A 293 -12.69 -55.42 13.77
C ILE A 293 -11.73 -54.92 14.85
N GLY A 294 -12.09 -55.17 16.11
CA GLY A 294 -11.31 -54.75 17.27
C GLY A 294 -11.83 -55.37 18.55
N ARG A 295 -11.82 -56.71 18.64
CA ARG A 295 -12.01 -57.43 19.91
C ARG A 295 -11.34 -58.80 19.83
N GLU A 296 -10.13 -58.91 20.36
CA GLU A 296 -9.62 -60.16 20.92
C GLU A 296 -9.01 -59.88 22.28
N SER A 297 -9.52 -60.63 23.24
CA SER A 297 -9.10 -60.73 24.63
C SER A 297 -8.59 -62.15 24.83
N VAL A 298 -7.31 -62.29 25.17
CA VAL A 298 -6.75 -63.32 26.07
C VAL A 298 -5.62 -62.66 26.85
#